data_AF-A0A9J7EDS2-F1
#
_entry.id   AF-A0A9J7EDS2-F1
#
_cell.length_a   1.000
_cell.length_b   1.000
_cell.length_c   1.000
_cell.angle_alpha   90.00
_cell.angle_beta   90.00
_cell.angle_gamma   90.00
#
_symmetry.space_group_name_H-M   'P 1'
#
loop_
_entity.id
_entity.type
_entity.pdbx_description
1 polymer ?
#
loop_
_entity_poly.entity_id
_entity_poly.type
_entity_poly.pdbx_seq_one_letter_code
_entity_poly.pdbx_strand_id
1 'polypeptide(L)'
;MRSETFQGKSAVHMPFLEYMHKGHCRLKVTKDYMQTAVNAFAIFVSGDLIDVKNLPASYVLNSARTIAMMKVEREKLAATWYVVKGSTPTVNVTYETLEKFRPLFKHVNAREIARLNLSDDRILSYIGTHPDLNRHQVGVVASRYIQLNPRWTEPRYLNLMNNLLCGVPMIFMRRIPENTYLQLTHQIFYHIRACDPLQRRFYLTMMMRTQALGKSYSWSAREVSRLGLLLAEVSGSDLSAVNPEAMSGITSQVMLEMPIQSLLSITEMQLRYLDTKCLNILARKLISYQEHLESSSFKGYPIWPPRYSIILVVCVVHGVVYYNQF
;
A
#
# COMPACT_ATOMS: atom_id res chain seq x y z
N MET A 1 30.07 -20.43 15.19
CA MET A 1 29.51 -19.50 16.19
C MET A 1 28.36 -20.21 16.90
N ARG A 2 28.59 -20.67 18.14
CA ARG A 2 27.56 -21.29 18.98
C ARG A 2 26.77 -20.16 19.66
N SER A 3 25.44 -20.17 19.52
CA SER A 3 24.56 -19.29 20.28
C SER A 3 24.66 -19.64 21.77
N GLU A 4 25.05 -18.68 22.60
CA GLU A 4 24.97 -18.84 24.05
C GLU A 4 23.49 -18.97 24.45
N THR A 5 23.16 -20.05 25.16
CA THR A 5 21.82 -20.31 25.70
C THR A 5 21.90 -20.20 27.21
N PHE A 6 21.07 -19.36 27.81
CA PHE A 6 20.88 -19.34 29.26
C PHE A 6 19.71 -20.26 29.60
N GLN A 7 19.94 -21.30 30.42
CA GLN A 7 18.95 -22.32 30.80
C GLN A 7 18.28 -23.04 29.60
N GLY A 8 19.04 -23.38 28.56
CA GLY A 8 18.56 -24.24 27.47
C GLY A 8 17.51 -23.61 26.55
N LYS A 9 17.31 -22.29 26.60
CA LYS A 9 16.41 -21.55 25.69
C LYS A 9 17.23 -20.65 24.75
N SER A 10 16.90 -20.69 23.46
CA SER A 10 17.48 -19.83 22.43
C SER A 10 17.09 -18.37 22.69
N ALA A 11 18.09 -17.48 22.66
CA ALA A 11 17.99 -16.10 23.09
C ALA A 11 17.07 -15.24 22.20
N VAL A 12 15.91 -14.87 22.77
CA VAL A 12 15.45 -13.47 22.83
C VAL A 12 14.82 -13.35 24.21
N HIS A 13 15.63 -13.01 25.22
CA HIS A 13 15.07 -12.75 26.55
C HIS A 13 14.22 -11.48 26.45
N MET A 14 12.91 -11.65 26.23
CA MET A 14 11.96 -10.66 26.73
C MET A 14 12.23 -10.56 28.23
N PRO A 15 12.54 -9.38 28.78
CA PRO A 15 12.60 -9.23 30.23
C PRO A 15 11.26 -9.69 30.79
N PHE A 16 11.28 -10.51 31.85
CA PHE A 16 10.04 -10.87 32.52
C PHE A 16 9.30 -9.59 32.88
N LEU A 17 7.99 -9.56 32.64
CA LEU A 17 7.13 -8.39 32.91
C LEU A 17 7.32 -7.85 34.35
N GLU A 18 7.71 -8.73 35.27
CA GLU A 18 8.02 -8.46 36.68
C GLU A 18 9.25 -7.58 36.90
N TYR A 19 10.21 -7.55 35.96
CA TYR A 19 11.41 -6.70 36.01
C TYR A 19 11.25 -5.39 35.23
N MET A 20 10.12 -5.17 34.56
CA MET A 20 9.86 -3.90 33.88
C MET A 20 9.23 -2.92 34.87
N HIS A 21 10.07 -2.08 35.48
CA HIS A 21 9.61 -1.03 36.38
C HIS A 21 8.64 -0.08 35.64
N LYS A 22 7.43 0.07 36.19
CA LYS A 22 6.45 1.06 35.71
C LYS A 22 6.89 2.47 36.14
N GLY A 23 6.96 3.37 35.16
CA GLY A 23 7.08 4.81 35.37
C GLY A 23 8.52 5.35 35.39
N HIS A 24 8.73 6.44 34.65
CA HIS A 24 9.92 7.29 34.64
C HIS A 24 11.22 6.67 34.10
N CYS A 25 11.16 5.83 33.07
CA CYS A 25 12.36 5.45 32.33
C CYS A 25 12.60 6.43 31.17
N ARG A 26 13.34 7.52 31.41
CA ARG A 26 14.01 8.20 30.29
C ARG A 26 14.92 7.19 29.62
N LEU A 27 14.74 6.97 28.31
CA LEU A 27 15.60 6.06 27.57
C LEU A 27 17.03 6.61 27.54
N LYS A 28 17.94 5.99 28.32
CA LYS A 28 19.37 6.27 28.24
C LYS A 28 19.95 5.45 27.09
N VAL A 29 20.32 6.12 26.00
CA VAL A 29 20.99 5.47 24.87
C VAL A 29 22.40 5.08 25.31
N THR A 30 22.65 3.78 25.44
CA THR A 30 23.94 3.22 25.83
C THR A 30 24.68 2.65 24.61
N LYS A 31 25.98 2.35 24.76
CA LYS A 31 26.75 1.61 23.74
C LYS A 31 26.22 0.18 23.53
N ASP A 32 25.53 -0.37 24.52
CA ASP A 32 24.73 -1.58 24.37
C ASP A 32 23.40 -1.23 23.70
N TYR A 33 23.35 -1.45 22.38
CA TYR A 33 22.17 -1.21 21.56
C TYR A 33 21.04 -2.21 21.86
N MET A 34 21.37 -3.42 22.31
CA MET A 34 20.36 -4.43 22.63
C MET A 34 19.62 -4.04 23.92
N GLN A 35 20.36 -3.67 24.96
CA GLN A 35 19.75 -3.17 26.19
C GLN A 35 18.95 -1.88 25.94
N THR A 36 19.45 -0.99 25.09
CA THR A 36 18.70 0.22 24.69
C THR A 36 17.38 -0.16 23.99
N ALA A 37 17.39 -1.13 23.09
CA ALA A 37 16.19 -1.59 22.40
C ALA A 37 15.18 -2.25 23.36
N VAL A 38 15.65 -3.08 24.29
CA VAL A 38 14.80 -3.71 25.33
C VAL A 38 14.15 -2.65 26.23
N ASN A 39 14.92 -1.65 26.66
CA ASN A 39 14.39 -0.56 27.48
C ASN A 39 13.35 0.27 26.71
N ALA A 40 13.61 0.58 25.44
CA ALA A 40 12.64 1.28 24.60
C ALA A 40 11.37 0.47 24.38
N PHE A 41 11.49 -0.85 24.18
CA PHE A 41 10.36 -1.76 24.07
C PHE A 41 9.50 -1.75 25.33
N ALA A 42 10.13 -1.82 26.51
CA ALA A 42 9.45 -1.73 27.80
C ALA A 42 8.67 -0.41 27.94
N ILE A 43 9.23 0.71 27.49
CA ILE A 43 8.55 2.02 27.48
C ILE A 43 7.30 1.99 26.60
N PHE A 44 7.37 1.44 25.39
CA PHE A 44 6.20 1.39 24.51
C PHE A 44 5.11 0.44 25.03
N VAL A 45 5.49 -0.71 25.59
CA VAL A 45 4.52 -1.72 26.07
C VAL A 45 3.90 -1.31 27.41
N SER A 46 4.70 -0.90 28.38
CA SER A 46 4.25 -0.69 29.77
C SER A 46 4.27 0.75 30.24
N GLY A 47 4.99 1.64 29.55
CA GLY A 47 4.98 3.08 29.84
C GLY A 47 3.70 3.77 29.36
N ASP A 48 3.50 5.00 29.80
CA ASP A 48 2.38 5.84 29.39
C ASP A 48 2.72 6.73 28.16
N LEU A 49 1.80 7.61 27.77
CA LEU A 49 2.04 8.56 26.68
C LEU A 49 3.15 9.58 26.99
N ILE A 50 3.39 9.89 28.26
CA ILE A 50 4.42 10.85 28.69
C ILE A 50 5.80 10.19 28.55
N ASP A 51 5.92 8.92 28.93
CA ASP A 51 7.15 8.14 28.76
C ASP A 51 7.56 8.05 27.28
N VAL A 52 6.60 7.80 26.38
CA VAL A 52 6.85 7.78 24.93
C VAL A 52 7.28 9.16 24.43
N LYS A 53 6.66 10.24 24.92
CA LYS A 53 7.03 11.62 24.55
C LYS A 53 8.43 12.02 25.00
N ASN A 54 8.99 11.33 26.00
CA ASN A 54 10.34 11.56 26.51
C ASN A 54 11.42 10.77 25.76
N LEU A 55 11.06 9.98 24.75
CA LEU A 55 12.04 9.26 23.93
C LEU A 55 12.92 10.22 23.12
N PRO A 56 14.20 9.89 22.87
CA PRO A 56 15.03 10.65 21.96
C PRO A 56 14.52 10.58 20.52
N ALA A 57 14.38 11.73 19.84
CA ALA A 57 13.96 11.79 18.43
C ALA A 57 14.85 10.95 17.50
N SER A 58 16.17 10.96 17.74
CA SER A 58 17.13 10.15 16.99
C SER A 58 16.86 8.66 17.10
N TYR A 59 16.46 8.17 18.28
CA TYR A 59 16.11 6.77 18.49
C TYR A 59 14.85 6.39 17.70
N VAL A 60 13.81 7.24 17.76
CA VAL A 60 12.56 7.03 17.02
C VAL A 60 12.82 6.96 15.52
N LEU A 61 13.62 7.88 14.97
CA LEU A 61 13.95 7.91 13.54
C LEU A 61 14.74 6.67 13.11
N ASN A 62 15.75 6.26 13.88
CA ASN A 62 16.58 5.10 13.55
C ASN A 62 15.85 3.76 13.73
N SER A 63 14.83 3.72 14.59
CA SER A 63 14.08 2.51 14.93
C SER A 63 12.64 2.51 14.39
N ALA A 64 12.28 3.44 13.49
CA ALA A 64 10.90 3.68 13.06
C ALA A 64 10.22 2.41 12.52
N ARG A 65 10.97 1.59 11.77
CA ARG A 65 10.47 0.32 11.22
C ARG A 65 10.12 -0.68 12.32
N THR A 66 10.99 -0.84 13.31
CA THR A 66 10.77 -1.73 14.45
C THR A 66 9.59 -1.27 15.28
N ILE A 67 9.53 0.03 15.59
CA ILE A 67 8.43 0.63 16.37
C ILE A 67 7.10 0.44 15.63
N ALA A 68 7.06 0.64 14.31
CA ALA A 68 5.84 0.48 13.51
C ALA A 68 5.31 -0.97 13.45
N MET A 69 6.16 -1.97 13.74
CA MET A 69 5.79 -3.38 13.80
C MET A 69 5.29 -3.81 15.19
N MET A 70 5.43 -2.95 16.21
CA MET A 70 5.00 -3.26 17.57
C MET A 70 3.48 -3.29 17.67
N LYS A 71 2.96 -4.27 18.41
CA LYS A 71 1.53 -4.37 18.74
C LYS A 71 1.21 -3.50 19.97
N VAL A 72 1.20 -2.19 19.78
CA VAL A 72 0.92 -1.19 20.82
C VAL A 72 -0.22 -0.27 20.43
N GLU A 73 -0.73 0.49 21.40
CA GLU A 73 -1.80 1.46 21.19
C GLU A 73 -1.43 2.49 20.12
N ARG A 74 -2.40 2.81 19.25
CA ARG A 74 -2.21 3.75 18.14
C ARG A 74 -1.82 5.15 18.63
N GLU A 75 -2.28 5.54 19.82
CA GLU A 75 -1.96 6.84 20.41
C GLU A 75 -0.47 6.97 20.74
N LYS A 76 0.15 5.88 21.22
CA LYS A 76 1.60 5.84 21.47
C LYS A 76 2.39 5.95 20.17
N LEU A 77 1.95 5.28 19.10
CA LEU A 77 2.56 5.39 17.78
C LEU A 77 2.37 6.78 17.17
N ALA A 78 1.21 7.41 17.37
CA ALA A 78 0.97 8.78 16.92
C ALA A 78 1.81 9.79 17.73
N ALA A 79 2.06 9.53 19.01
CA ALA A 79 2.86 10.40 19.89
C ALA A 79 4.31 10.53 19.41
N THR A 80 4.86 9.52 18.74
CA THR A 80 6.24 9.56 18.21
C THR A 80 6.44 10.67 17.18
N TRP A 81 5.38 11.13 16.52
CA TRP A 81 5.45 12.30 15.63
C TRP A 81 5.84 13.56 16.38
N TYR A 82 5.25 13.79 17.56
CA TYR A 82 5.56 14.96 18.39
C TYR A 82 6.95 14.88 18.99
N VAL A 83 7.47 13.67 19.22
CA VAL A 83 8.86 13.44 19.62
C VAL A 83 9.82 13.85 18.52
N VAL A 84 9.58 13.38 17.29
CA VAL A 84 10.45 13.66 16.14
C VAL A 84 10.40 15.12 15.73
N LYS A 85 9.19 15.71 15.71
CA LYS A 85 9.01 17.12 15.41
C LYS A 85 9.61 18.00 16.50
N GLY A 86 9.47 17.62 17.77
CA GLY A 86 9.90 18.42 18.91
C GLY A 86 9.33 19.85 18.85
N SER A 87 10.21 20.84 18.97
CA SER A 87 9.88 22.27 18.84
C SER A 87 9.89 22.79 17.41
N THR A 88 10.32 21.99 16.42
CA THR A 88 10.39 22.42 15.03
C THR A 88 8.99 22.65 14.46
N PRO A 89 8.72 23.81 13.83
CA PRO A 89 7.45 24.02 13.13
C PRO A 89 7.25 22.95 12.05
N THR A 90 6.03 22.44 11.89
CA THR A 90 5.75 21.34 10.95
C THR A 90 6.16 21.67 9.51
N VAL A 91 6.06 22.93 9.10
CA VAL A 91 6.49 23.42 7.77
C VAL A 91 7.99 23.22 7.54
N ASN A 92 8.81 23.26 8.60
CA ASN A 92 10.27 23.20 8.51
C ASN A 92 10.82 21.76 8.63
N VAL A 93 9.95 20.75 8.75
CA VAL A 93 10.37 19.34 8.78
C VAL A 93 10.91 18.95 7.41
N THR A 94 12.15 18.45 7.37
CA THR A 94 12.84 18.10 6.13
C THR A 94 12.34 16.78 5.54
N TYR A 95 12.46 16.64 4.22
CA TYR A 95 12.19 15.38 3.51
C TYR A 95 13.00 14.20 4.08
N GLU A 96 14.27 14.41 4.44
CA GLU A 96 15.13 13.36 5.01
C GLU A 96 14.59 12.82 6.35
N THR A 97 14.01 13.71 7.17
CA THR A 97 13.37 13.33 8.43
C THR A 97 12.12 12.49 8.15
N LEU A 98 11.31 12.92 7.18
CA LEU A 98 10.11 12.20 6.77
C LEU A 98 10.43 10.81 6.24
N GLU A 99 11.44 10.66 5.38
CA GLU A 99 11.84 9.35 4.84
C GLU A 99 12.27 8.37 5.94
N LYS A 100 13.04 8.83 6.94
CA LYS A 100 13.37 8.00 8.12
C LYS A 100 12.13 7.64 8.93
N PHE A 101 11.15 8.54 9.00
CA PHE A 101 9.90 8.35 9.73
C PHE A 101 8.81 7.59 8.95
N ARG A 102 9.06 7.24 7.68
CA ARG A 102 8.06 6.67 6.76
C ARG A 102 7.19 5.55 7.35
N PRO A 103 7.73 4.53 8.05
CA PRO A 103 6.90 3.45 8.60
C PRO A 103 5.83 3.90 9.61
N LEU A 104 6.10 4.97 10.36
CA LEU A 104 5.23 5.50 11.40
C LEU A 104 4.30 6.61 10.88
N PHE A 105 4.57 7.15 9.70
CA PHE A 105 3.89 8.32 9.16
C PHE A 105 2.36 8.14 9.01
N LYS A 106 1.89 6.91 8.77
CA LYS A 106 0.45 6.58 8.73
C LYS A 106 -0.32 6.92 10.01
N HIS A 107 0.37 7.04 11.15
CA HIS A 107 -0.25 7.37 12.44
C HIS A 107 -0.34 8.88 12.69
N VAL A 108 0.24 9.71 11.82
CA VAL A 108 0.21 11.18 11.96
C VAL A 108 -1.19 11.71 11.66
N ASN A 109 -1.65 12.68 12.46
CA ASN A 109 -2.94 13.32 12.24
C ASN A 109 -2.97 14.05 10.88
N ALA A 110 -4.07 13.91 10.14
CA ALA A 110 -4.34 14.59 8.87
C ALA A 110 -4.03 16.10 8.89
N ARG A 111 -4.40 16.80 9.98
CA ARG A 111 -4.12 18.24 10.15
C ARG A 111 -2.63 18.54 10.27
N GLU A 112 -1.86 17.68 10.92
CA GLU A 112 -0.40 17.84 11.00
C GLU A 112 0.26 17.56 9.65
N ILE A 113 -0.18 16.54 8.92
CA ILE A 113 0.33 16.25 7.58
C ILE A 113 0.09 17.46 6.64
N ALA A 114 -1.10 18.07 6.70
CA ALA A 114 -1.43 19.24 5.88
C ALA A 114 -0.67 20.53 6.26
N ARG A 115 0.03 20.55 7.40
CA ARG A 115 0.91 21.64 7.83
C ARG A 115 2.36 21.47 7.36
N LEU A 116 2.70 20.35 6.72
CA LEU A 116 4.01 20.18 6.08
C LEU A 116 4.17 21.18 4.92
N ASN A 117 5.40 21.39 4.48
CA ASN A 117 5.66 22.24 3.31
C ASN A 117 5.22 21.55 2.01
N LEU A 118 3.94 21.69 1.67
CA LEU A 118 3.35 21.11 0.45
C LEU A 118 3.81 21.78 -0.85
N SER A 119 4.61 22.86 -0.76
CA SER A 119 5.27 23.50 -1.91
C SER A 119 6.57 22.79 -2.32
N ASP A 120 7.14 21.92 -1.48
CA ASP A 120 8.26 21.06 -1.86
C ASP A 120 7.73 19.80 -2.56
N ASP A 121 8.02 19.68 -3.86
CA ASP A 121 7.61 18.55 -4.72
C ASP A 121 8.01 17.19 -4.10
N ARG A 122 9.12 17.11 -3.36
CA ARG A 122 9.58 15.86 -2.71
C ARG A 122 8.70 15.48 -1.53
N ILE A 123 8.28 16.46 -0.72
CA ILE A 123 7.37 16.22 0.40
C ILE A 123 5.99 15.85 -0.12
N LEU A 124 5.51 16.53 -1.17
CA LEU A 124 4.24 16.20 -1.78
C LEU A 124 4.24 14.78 -2.36
N SER A 125 5.30 14.42 -3.11
CA SER A 125 5.49 13.06 -3.64
C SER A 125 5.64 12.01 -2.53
N TYR A 126 6.35 12.32 -1.44
CA TYR A 126 6.44 11.47 -0.26
C TYR A 126 5.06 11.10 0.30
N ILE A 127 4.21 12.11 0.50
CA ILE A 127 2.84 11.91 1.00
C ILE A 127 2.01 11.15 -0.04
N GLY A 128 2.07 11.57 -1.31
CA GLY A 128 1.29 10.99 -2.40
C GLY A 128 1.65 9.53 -2.73
N THR A 129 2.86 9.09 -2.45
CA THR A 129 3.29 7.69 -2.68
C THR A 129 3.16 6.81 -1.44
N HIS A 130 2.74 7.39 -0.30
CA HIS A 130 2.65 6.65 0.95
C HIS A 130 1.50 5.62 0.92
N PRO A 131 1.77 4.32 1.11
CA PRO A 131 0.80 3.25 0.86
C PRO A 131 -0.33 3.18 1.90
N ASP A 132 -0.03 3.55 3.15
CA ASP A 132 -0.92 3.30 4.30
C ASP A 132 -1.67 4.55 4.78
N LEU A 133 -1.75 5.61 3.96
CA LEU A 133 -2.56 6.78 4.32
C LEU A 133 -4.04 6.50 4.12
N ASN A 134 -4.84 6.87 5.11
CA ASN A 134 -6.29 6.72 5.03
C ASN A 134 -6.93 7.85 4.21
N ARG A 135 -8.17 7.62 3.75
CA ARG A 135 -8.93 8.57 2.95
C ARG A 135 -9.05 9.96 3.57
N HIS A 136 -9.22 10.04 4.90
CA HIS A 136 -9.34 11.33 5.60
C HIS A 136 -8.03 12.13 5.55
N GLN A 137 -6.89 11.49 5.83
CA GLN A 137 -5.56 12.09 5.72
C GLN A 137 -5.32 12.62 4.31
N VAL A 138 -5.55 11.77 3.31
CA VAL A 138 -5.39 12.11 1.89
C VAL A 138 -6.29 13.28 1.50
N GLY A 139 -7.56 13.29 1.91
CA GLY A 139 -8.52 14.36 1.63
C GLY A 139 -8.13 15.71 2.21
N VAL A 140 -7.71 15.76 3.48
CA VAL A 140 -7.29 17.00 4.14
C VAL A 140 -6.05 17.59 3.47
N VAL A 141 -5.08 16.75 3.10
CA VAL A 141 -3.85 17.20 2.43
C VAL A 141 -4.15 17.68 1.01
N ALA A 142 -4.95 16.93 0.24
CA ALA A 142 -5.33 17.31 -1.12
C ALA A 142 -6.08 18.65 -1.14
N SER A 143 -7.03 18.84 -0.21
CA SER A 143 -7.76 20.10 -0.06
C SER A 143 -6.82 21.27 0.25
N ARG A 144 -5.86 21.07 1.17
CA ARG A 144 -4.86 22.09 1.49
C ARG A 144 -3.94 22.41 0.31
N TYR A 145 -3.50 21.41 -0.44
CA TYR A 145 -2.65 21.59 -1.60
C TYR A 145 -3.35 22.38 -2.70
N ILE A 146 -4.62 22.07 -3.01
CA ILE A 146 -5.43 22.79 -4.00
C ILE A 146 -5.58 24.28 -3.65
N GLN A 147 -5.74 24.60 -2.36
CA GLN A 147 -5.80 25.99 -1.88
C GLN A 147 -4.47 26.73 -2.07
N LEU A 148 -3.34 26.04 -1.92
CA LEU A 148 -2.01 26.62 -2.03
C LEU A 148 -1.55 26.76 -3.49
N ASN A 149 -1.92 25.81 -4.35
CA ASN A 149 -1.53 25.78 -5.75
C ASN A 149 -2.76 25.90 -6.66
N PRO A 150 -3.10 27.10 -7.17
CA PRO A 150 -4.22 27.28 -8.09
C PRO A 150 -4.02 26.57 -9.44
N ARG A 151 -2.78 26.24 -9.80
CA ARG A 151 -2.42 25.55 -11.05
C ARG A 151 -2.35 24.03 -10.89
N TRP A 152 -2.84 23.47 -9.79
CA TRP A 152 -2.77 22.04 -9.49
C TRP A 152 -3.34 21.12 -10.59
N THR A 153 -4.20 21.64 -11.47
CA THR A 153 -4.78 20.91 -12.60
C THR A 153 -3.83 20.70 -13.78
N GLU A 154 -2.67 21.37 -13.82
CA GLU A 154 -1.68 21.13 -14.87
C GLU A 154 -1.05 19.72 -14.73
N PRO A 155 -0.69 19.04 -15.84
CA PRO A 155 -0.15 17.68 -15.81
C PRO A 155 1.03 17.49 -14.85
N ARG A 156 1.94 18.47 -14.79
CA ARG A 156 3.11 18.44 -13.90
C ARG A 156 2.70 18.26 -12.44
N TYR A 157 1.70 18.98 -11.95
CA TYR A 157 1.28 18.92 -10.55
C TYR A 157 0.39 17.72 -10.27
N LEU A 158 -0.48 17.33 -11.20
CA LEU A 158 -1.26 16.09 -11.08
C LEU A 158 -0.37 14.85 -10.94
N ASN A 159 0.74 14.82 -11.66
CA ASN A 159 1.76 13.75 -11.57
C ASN A 159 2.40 13.63 -10.18
N LEU A 160 2.43 14.71 -9.39
CA LEU A 160 2.97 14.68 -8.03
C LEU A 160 1.93 14.21 -7.00
N MET A 161 0.64 14.39 -7.29
CA MET A 161 -0.44 14.09 -6.33
C MET A 161 -0.56 12.61 -6.00
N ASN A 162 -0.43 11.71 -6.98
CA ASN A 162 -0.50 10.24 -6.77
C ASN A 162 -1.75 9.85 -5.94
N ASN A 163 -1.58 9.26 -4.75
CA ASN A 163 -2.67 8.91 -3.83
C ASN A 163 -3.53 10.12 -3.41
N LEU A 164 -2.97 11.33 -3.42
CA LEU A 164 -3.70 12.58 -3.13
C LEU A 164 -4.84 12.87 -4.11
N LEU A 165 -4.82 12.29 -5.31
CA LEU A 165 -5.96 12.37 -6.23
C LEU A 165 -7.24 11.81 -5.61
N CYS A 166 -7.12 10.79 -4.76
CA CYS A 166 -8.25 10.20 -4.04
C CYS A 166 -8.89 11.17 -3.02
N GLY A 167 -8.17 12.21 -2.63
CA GLY A 167 -8.66 13.29 -1.78
C GLY A 167 -9.39 14.40 -2.55
N VAL A 168 -9.30 14.42 -3.89
CA VAL A 168 -9.90 15.45 -4.72
C VAL A 168 -11.35 15.10 -5.04
N PRO A 169 -12.32 16.01 -4.78
CA PRO A 169 -13.69 15.82 -5.23
C PRO A 169 -13.79 15.59 -6.74
N MET A 170 -14.55 14.56 -7.15
CA MET A 170 -14.72 14.22 -8.58
C MET A 170 -15.28 15.37 -9.42
N ILE A 171 -16.04 16.28 -8.82
CA ILE A 171 -16.57 17.48 -9.50
C ILE A 171 -15.42 18.33 -10.07
N PHE A 172 -14.31 18.45 -9.36
CA PHE A 172 -13.13 19.16 -9.85
C PHE A 172 -12.39 18.35 -10.92
N MET A 173 -12.23 17.04 -10.72
CA MET A 173 -11.58 16.17 -11.69
C MET A 173 -12.31 16.13 -13.05
N ARG A 174 -13.64 16.22 -13.05
CA ARG A 174 -14.45 16.28 -14.28
C ARG A 174 -14.20 17.53 -15.14
N ARG A 175 -13.71 18.62 -14.53
CA ARG A 175 -13.42 19.88 -15.24
C ARG A 175 -12.04 19.87 -15.91
N ILE A 176 -11.20 18.89 -15.58
CA ILE A 176 -9.86 18.78 -16.16
C ILE A 176 -10.00 18.30 -17.61
N PRO A 177 -9.38 18.99 -18.58
CA PRO A 177 -9.40 18.59 -19.98
C PRO A 177 -8.89 17.17 -20.22
N GLU A 178 -9.51 16.46 -21.15
CA GLU A 178 -9.18 15.07 -21.49
C GLU A 178 -7.70 14.88 -21.90
N ASN A 179 -7.14 15.85 -22.64
CA ASN A 179 -5.74 15.84 -23.07
C ASN A 179 -4.71 15.91 -21.93
N THR A 180 -5.14 16.32 -20.73
CA THR A 180 -4.28 16.37 -19.55
C THR A 180 -4.06 14.95 -19.01
N TYR A 181 -5.08 14.08 -19.10
CA TYR A 181 -4.99 12.68 -18.68
C TYR A 181 -3.98 11.90 -19.54
N LEU A 182 -3.82 12.25 -20.82
CA LEU A 182 -2.81 11.67 -21.72
C LEU A 182 -1.39 11.90 -21.22
N GLN A 183 -1.13 13.02 -20.55
CA GLN A 183 0.18 13.46 -20.08
C GLN A 183 0.52 12.94 -18.67
N LEU A 184 -0.38 12.16 -18.07
CA LEU A 184 -0.16 11.57 -16.75
C LEU A 184 0.86 10.43 -16.80
N THR A 185 1.77 10.39 -15.84
CA THR A 185 2.79 9.35 -15.74
C THR A 185 2.16 7.99 -15.41
N HIS A 186 2.89 6.92 -15.73
CA HIS A 186 2.45 5.56 -15.44
C HIS A 186 2.33 5.24 -13.95
N GLN A 187 2.95 6.04 -13.07
CA GLN A 187 3.07 5.76 -11.64
C GLN A 187 1.86 6.23 -10.82
N ILE A 188 1.09 7.21 -11.31
CA ILE A 188 0.00 7.80 -10.55
C ILE A 188 -0.96 6.74 -10.02
N PHE A 189 -1.45 5.89 -10.91
CA PHE A 189 -2.49 4.91 -10.57
C PHE A 189 -1.95 3.67 -9.85
N TYR A 190 -0.63 3.55 -9.65
CA TYR A 190 -0.06 2.52 -8.76
C TYR A 190 -0.23 2.85 -7.28
N HIS A 191 -0.38 4.14 -6.97
CA HIS A 191 -0.36 4.63 -5.60
C HIS A 191 -1.73 5.06 -5.06
N ILE A 192 -2.81 4.97 -5.85
CA ILE A 192 -4.19 5.41 -5.48
C ILE A 192 -4.92 4.47 -4.49
N ARG A 193 -4.23 3.95 -3.49
CA ARG A 193 -4.78 2.98 -2.52
C ARG A 193 -5.93 3.55 -1.69
N ALA A 194 -5.93 4.85 -1.44
CA ALA A 194 -6.98 5.52 -0.65
C ALA A 194 -8.27 5.79 -1.44
N CYS A 195 -8.27 5.58 -2.76
CA CYS A 195 -9.45 5.77 -3.60
C CYS A 195 -10.47 4.69 -3.33
N ASP A 196 -11.73 5.09 -3.16
CA ASP A 196 -12.84 4.15 -3.12
C ASP A 196 -13.13 3.57 -4.54
N PRO A 197 -13.86 2.44 -4.64
CA PRO A 197 -14.17 1.83 -5.93
C PRO A 197 -14.86 2.77 -6.92
N LEU A 198 -15.69 3.70 -6.43
CA LEU A 198 -16.40 4.66 -7.29
C LEU A 198 -15.43 5.67 -7.91
N GLN A 199 -14.46 6.17 -7.14
CA GLN A 199 -13.38 7.01 -7.65
C GLN A 199 -12.49 6.26 -8.64
N ARG A 200 -12.13 5.01 -8.35
CA ARG A 200 -11.34 4.16 -9.28
C ARG A 200 -12.08 3.96 -10.61
N ARG A 201 -13.38 3.64 -10.57
CA ARG A 201 -14.22 3.54 -11.78
C ARG A 201 -14.31 4.84 -12.56
N PHE A 202 -14.41 5.97 -11.85
CA PHE A 202 -14.39 7.28 -12.48
C PHE A 202 -13.10 7.51 -13.27
N TYR A 203 -11.93 7.26 -12.65
CA TYR A 203 -10.65 7.43 -13.32
C TYR A 203 -10.44 6.42 -14.46
N LEU A 204 -10.84 5.16 -14.27
CA LEU A 204 -10.81 4.16 -15.34
C LEU A 204 -11.64 4.61 -16.54
N THR A 205 -12.86 5.11 -16.30
CA THR A 205 -13.74 5.63 -17.35
C THR A 205 -13.11 6.80 -18.08
N MET A 206 -12.43 7.72 -17.36
CA MET A 206 -11.71 8.82 -18.00
C MET A 206 -10.54 8.30 -18.85
N MET A 207 -9.75 7.36 -18.35
CA MET A 207 -8.63 6.78 -19.13
C MET A 207 -9.11 6.00 -20.37
N MET A 208 -10.29 5.39 -20.32
CA MET A 208 -10.86 4.65 -21.45
C MET A 208 -11.59 5.55 -22.46
N ARG A 209 -12.38 6.54 -21.98
CA ARG A 209 -13.19 7.42 -22.84
C ARG A 209 -12.36 8.39 -23.67
N THR A 210 -11.29 8.91 -23.10
CA THR A 210 -10.46 9.96 -23.69
C THR A 210 -9.63 9.50 -24.90
N GLN A 211 -9.90 8.30 -25.44
CA GLN A 211 -9.06 7.58 -26.40
C GLN A 211 -7.60 7.39 -25.93
N ALA A 212 -7.30 7.65 -24.65
CA ALA A 212 -5.94 7.64 -24.13
C ALA A 212 -5.28 6.28 -24.19
N LEU A 213 -6.08 5.22 -24.00
CA LEU A 213 -5.64 3.83 -24.10
C LEU A 213 -6.45 3.04 -25.14
N GLY A 214 -7.49 3.64 -25.74
CA GLY A 214 -8.42 2.92 -26.61
C GLY A 214 -9.20 1.82 -25.88
N LYS A 215 -9.63 0.80 -26.62
CA LYS A 215 -10.42 -0.33 -26.09
C LYS A 215 -9.50 -1.40 -25.48
N SER A 216 -10.03 -2.25 -24.60
CA SER A 216 -9.21 -3.21 -23.85
C SER A 216 -8.39 -4.18 -24.73
N TYR A 217 -8.91 -4.56 -25.89
CA TYR A 217 -8.19 -5.41 -26.84
C TYR A 217 -6.98 -4.76 -27.50
N SER A 218 -6.90 -3.42 -27.52
CA SER A 218 -5.76 -2.70 -28.11
C SER A 218 -4.66 -2.38 -27.09
N TRP A 219 -4.85 -2.73 -25.81
CA TRP A 219 -3.86 -2.42 -24.78
C TRP A 219 -2.59 -3.26 -24.94
N SER A 220 -1.46 -2.57 -24.89
CA SER A 220 -0.13 -3.15 -24.72
C SER A 220 0.19 -3.41 -23.25
N ALA A 221 1.24 -4.20 -22.98
CA ALA A 221 1.70 -4.47 -21.61
C ALA A 221 2.04 -3.19 -20.84
N ARG A 222 2.56 -2.16 -21.53
CA ARG A 222 2.86 -0.86 -20.94
C ARG A 222 1.60 -0.12 -20.50
N GLU A 223 0.52 -0.24 -21.26
CA GLU A 223 -0.76 0.41 -20.97
C GLU A 223 -1.51 -0.30 -19.84
N VAL A 224 -1.50 -1.64 -19.85
CA VAL A 224 -1.98 -2.45 -18.72
C VAL A 224 -1.22 -2.07 -17.44
N SER A 225 0.11 -1.98 -17.52
CA SER A 225 0.94 -1.50 -16.40
C SER A 225 0.54 -0.08 -15.97
N ARG A 226 0.35 0.86 -16.90
CA ARG A 226 -0.05 2.25 -16.60
C ARG A 226 -1.39 2.36 -15.87
N LEU A 227 -2.34 1.47 -16.13
CA LEU A 227 -3.62 1.46 -15.43
C LEU A 227 -3.48 1.16 -13.93
N GLY A 228 -2.43 0.43 -13.53
CA GLY A 228 -2.13 0.17 -12.12
C GLY A 228 -3.35 -0.38 -11.37
N LEU A 229 -3.71 0.24 -10.24
CA LEU A 229 -4.84 -0.17 -9.42
C LEU A 229 -6.22 0.05 -10.07
N LEU A 230 -6.31 0.79 -11.18
CA LEU A 230 -7.57 0.92 -11.92
C LEU A 230 -8.00 -0.39 -12.58
N LEU A 231 -7.05 -1.29 -12.87
CA LEU A 231 -7.36 -2.63 -13.39
C LEU A 231 -8.27 -3.44 -12.48
N ALA A 232 -8.30 -3.14 -11.18
CA ALA A 232 -9.21 -3.79 -10.23
C ALA A 232 -10.69 -3.50 -10.53
N GLU A 233 -11.00 -2.42 -11.25
CA GLU A 233 -12.37 -2.07 -11.62
C GLU A 233 -12.73 -2.47 -13.07
N VAL A 234 -11.82 -3.14 -13.79
CA VAL A 234 -12.09 -3.62 -15.15
C VAL A 234 -13.09 -4.78 -15.10
N SER A 235 -14.09 -4.72 -15.99
CA SER A 235 -15.11 -5.75 -16.09
C SER A 235 -14.51 -7.08 -16.59
N GLY A 236 -15.14 -8.20 -16.25
CA GLY A 236 -14.68 -9.51 -16.73
C GLY A 236 -14.64 -9.59 -18.26
N SER A 237 -15.64 -9.03 -18.95
CA SER A 237 -15.65 -8.97 -20.42
C SER A 237 -14.49 -8.17 -20.98
N ASP A 238 -14.21 -6.99 -20.42
CA ASP A 238 -13.10 -6.15 -20.88
C ASP A 238 -11.75 -6.80 -20.59
N LEU A 239 -11.61 -7.47 -19.44
CA LEU A 239 -10.39 -8.19 -19.05
C LEU A 239 -10.11 -9.38 -19.97
N SER A 240 -11.15 -10.16 -20.31
CA SER A 240 -11.01 -11.30 -21.23
C SER A 240 -10.62 -10.89 -22.65
N ALA A 241 -10.94 -9.65 -23.03
CA ALA A 241 -10.61 -9.08 -24.34
C ALA A 241 -9.17 -8.53 -24.42
N VAL A 242 -8.47 -8.36 -23.30
CA VAL A 242 -7.06 -7.88 -23.29
C VAL A 242 -6.17 -8.85 -24.05
N ASN A 243 -5.28 -8.33 -24.89
CA ASN A 243 -4.31 -9.15 -25.61
C ASN A 243 -3.49 -10.02 -24.63
N PRO A 244 -3.35 -11.35 -24.84
CA PRO A 244 -2.53 -12.22 -24.00
C PRO A 244 -1.18 -11.64 -23.60
N GLU A 245 -0.40 -11.08 -24.54
CA GLU A 245 0.93 -10.55 -24.27
C GLU A 245 0.90 -9.36 -23.29
N ALA A 246 -0.17 -8.57 -23.34
CA ALA A 246 -0.35 -7.40 -22.48
C ALA A 246 -0.58 -7.75 -21.01
N MET A 247 -0.96 -9.00 -20.71
CA MET A 247 -1.16 -9.49 -19.34
C MET A 247 0.14 -9.46 -18.52
N SER A 248 1.30 -9.49 -19.18
CA SER A 248 2.61 -9.30 -18.53
C SER A 248 2.74 -7.95 -17.81
N GLY A 249 1.91 -6.96 -18.15
CA GLY A 249 1.83 -5.67 -17.47
C GLY A 249 1.13 -5.72 -16.10
N ILE A 250 0.42 -6.81 -15.77
CA ILE A 250 -0.27 -6.95 -14.49
C ILE A 250 0.74 -7.29 -13.39
N THR A 251 0.86 -6.38 -12.43
CA THR A 251 1.75 -6.59 -11.27
C THR A 251 1.06 -7.38 -10.15
N SER A 252 1.86 -8.06 -9.32
CA SER A 252 1.36 -8.77 -8.14
C SER A 252 0.52 -7.91 -7.17
N GLN A 253 0.82 -6.61 -7.07
CA GLN A 253 0.02 -5.67 -6.27
C GLN A 253 -1.39 -5.51 -6.84
N VAL A 254 -1.51 -5.36 -8.15
CA VAL A 254 -2.81 -5.21 -8.82
C VAL A 254 -3.60 -6.51 -8.72
N MET A 255 -2.95 -7.66 -8.95
CA MET A 255 -3.57 -8.98 -8.84
C MET A 255 -4.20 -9.22 -7.46
N LEU A 256 -3.60 -8.71 -6.38
CA LEU A 256 -4.16 -8.77 -5.02
C LEU A 256 -5.45 -7.96 -4.87
N GLU A 257 -5.60 -6.85 -5.58
CA GLU A 257 -6.75 -5.95 -5.48
C GLU A 257 -7.89 -6.34 -6.43
N MET A 258 -7.61 -7.06 -7.51
CA MET A 258 -8.62 -7.47 -8.48
C MET A 258 -9.68 -8.40 -7.84
N PRO A 259 -10.98 -8.14 -8.06
CA PRO A 259 -12.06 -8.99 -7.55
C PRO A 259 -12.07 -10.33 -8.27
N ILE A 260 -12.40 -11.40 -7.53
CA ILE A 260 -12.40 -12.76 -8.07
C ILE A 260 -13.35 -12.91 -9.26
N GLN A 261 -14.46 -12.19 -9.27
CA GLN A 261 -15.45 -12.23 -10.35
C GLN A 261 -14.86 -11.79 -11.70
N SER A 262 -13.99 -10.77 -11.70
CA SER A 262 -13.26 -10.38 -12.91
C SER A 262 -12.17 -11.40 -13.24
N LEU A 263 -11.46 -11.92 -12.24
CA LEU A 263 -10.36 -12.88 -12.48
C LEU A 263 -10.83 -14.21 -13.10
N LEU A 264 -12.10 -14.60 -12.90
CA LEU A 264 -12.69 -15.78 -13.54
C LEU A 264 -12.78 -15.68 -15.06
N SER A 265 -12.73 -14.48 -15.64
CA SER A 265 -12.79 -14.29 -17.09
C SER A 265 -11.43 -14.35 -17.78
N ILE A 266 -10.34 -14.53 -17.04
CA ILE A 266 -9.00 -14.69 -17.61
C ILE A 266 -8.96 -15.97 -18.45
N THR A 267 -8.53 -15.83 -19.70
CA THR A 267 -8.45 -16.94 -20.66
C THR A 267 -7.16 -17.74 -20.47
N GLU A 268 -7.15 -18.98 -20.96
CA GLU A 268 -5.95 -19.84 -20.93
C GLU A 268 -4.75 -19.19 -21.64
N MET A 269 -4.97 -18.53 -22.77
CA MET A 269 -3.91 -17.85 -23.51
C MET A 269 -3.28 -16.72 -22.69
N GLN A 270 -4.10 -15.99 -21.94
CA GLN A 270 -3.65 -14.90 -21.07
C GLN A 270 -2.83 -15.42 -19.87
N LEU A 271 -3.13 -16.60 -19.33
CA LEU A 271 -2.40 -17.18 -18.19
C LEU A 271 -0.91 -17.37 -18.49
N ARG A 272 -0.55 -17.65 -19.74
CA ARG A 272 0.84 -17.91 -20.16
C ARG A 272 1.76 -16.70 -20.04
N TYR A 273 1.19 -15.49 -19.99
CA TYR A 273 1.94 -14.22 -19.95
C TYR A 273 1.93 -13.55 -18.57
N LEU A 274 1.25 -14.15 -17.58
CA LEU A 274 1.31 -13.68 -16.21
C LEU A 274 2.61 -14.11 -15.54
N ASP A 275 3.18 -13.24 -14.70
CA ASP A 275 4.34 -13.62 -13.89
C ASP A 275 3.98 -14.73 -12.88
N THR A 276 4.98 -15.47 -12.42
CA THR A 276 4.81 -16.58 -11.47
C THR A 276 4.14 -16.15 -10.15
N LYS A 277 4.46 -14.96 -9.65
CA LYS A 277 3.87 -14.40 -8.42
C LYS A 277 2.40 -14.03 -8.62
N CYS A 278 2.03 -13.47 -9.76
CA CYS A 278 0.66 -13.19 -10.18
C CYS A 278 -0.15 -14.48 -10.29
N LEU A 279 0.41 -15.51 -10.93
CA LEU A 279 -0.21 -16.84 -11.01
C LEU A 279 -0.44 -17.45 -9.63
N ASN A 280 0.55 -17.37 -8.72
CA ASN A 280 0.41 -17.85 -7.35
C ASN A 280 -0.68 -17.12 -6.56
N ILE A 281 -0.83 -15.80 -6.75
CA ILE A 281 -1.91 -15.02 -6.14
C ILE A 281 -3.26 -15.43 -6.71
N LEU A 282 -3.36 -15.56 -8.03
CA LEU A 282 -4.57 -16.01 -8.72
C LEU A 282 -5.01 -17.39 -8.23
N ALA A 283 -4.09 -18.34 -8.18
CA ALA A 283 -4.35 -19.70 -7.69
C ALA A 283 -4.94 -19.68 -6.27
N ARG A 284 -4.33 -18.95 -5.34
CA ARG A 284 -4.82 -18.82 -3.96
C ARG A 284 -6.22 -18.23 -3.89
N LYS A 285 -6.49 -17.20 -4.69
CA LYS A 285 -7.82 -16.57 -4.74
C LYS A 285 -8.89 -17.51 -5.29
N LEU A 286 -8.56 -18.28 -6.33
CA LEU A 286 -9.48 -19.25 -6.92
C LEU A 286 -9.77 -20.42 -5.96
N ILE A 287 -8.76 -20.94 -5.27
CA ILE A 287 -8.93 -21.98 -4.25
C ILE A 287 -9.84 -21.49 -3.13
N SER A 288 -9.55 -20.32 -2.55
CA SER A 288 -10.37 -19.73 -1.48
C SER A 288 -11.82 -19.50 -1.93
N TYR A 289 -12.02 -19.09 -3.18
CA TYR A 289 -13.37 -18.92 -3.73
C TYR A 289 -14.11 -20.25 -3.88
N GLN A 290 -13.43 -21.31 -4.31
CA GLN A 290 -14.01 -22.65 -4.40
C GLN A 290 -14.39 -23.19 -3.01
N GLU A 291 -13.52 -23.08 -2.02
CA GLU A 291 -13.82 -23.48 -0.62
C GLU A 291 -15.05 -22.73 -0.07
N HIS A 292 -15.19 -21.44 -0.40
CA HIS A 292 -16.37 -20.66 -0.04
C HIS A 292 -17.65 -21.14 -0.75
N LEU A 293 -17.57 -21.55 -2.02
CA LEU A 293 -18.69 -22.13 -2.74
C LEU A 293 -19.08 -23.51 -2.19
N GLU A 294 -18.11 -24.36 -1.88
CA GLU A 294 -18.37 -25.70 -1.32
C GLU A 294 -19.00 -25.61 0.08
N SER A 295 -18.49 -24.72 0.94
CA SER A 295 -19.06 -24.46 2.28
C SER A 295 -20.45 -23.80 2.25
N SER A 296 -20.75 -22.99 1.23
CA SER A 296 -22.10 -22.40 1.05
C SER A 296 -23.09 -23.36 0.35
N SER A 297 -22.61 -24.27 -0.50
CA SER A 297 -23.44 -25.28 -1.18
C SER A 297 -24.00 -26.37 -0.24
N PHE A 298 -23.46 -26.48 0.98
CA PHE A 298 -24.04 -27.31 2.05
C PHE A 298 -25.44 -26.84 2.52
N LYS A 299 -25.97 -25.71 1.99
CA LYS A 299 -27.34 -25.23 2.23
C LYS A 299 -28.23 -25.11 0.98
N GLY A 300 -27.82 -25.64 -0.17
CA GLY A 300 -28.73 -25.75 -1.32
C GLY A 300 -28.03 -25.63 -2.67
N TYR A 301 -28.30 -26.61 -3.52
CA TYR A 301 -28.02 -26.76 -4.96
C TYR A 301 -26.66 -26.27 -5.50
N PRO A 302 -25.84 -27.16 -6.10
CA PRO A 302 -24.51 -26.81 -6.53
C PRO A 302 -24.54 -26.07 -7.88
N ILE A 303 -24.26 -24.77 -7.87
CA ILE A 303 -23.85 -24.03 -9.06
C ILE A 303 -22.33 -24.14 -9.14
N TRP A 304 -21.84 -25.11 -9.91
CA TRP A 304 -20.40 -25.28 -10.16
C TRP A 304 -19.92 -24.23 -11.15
N PRO A 305 -18.95 -23.35 -10.81
CA PRO A 305 -18.12 -22.75 -11.85
C PRO A 305 -17.30 -23.84 -12.53
N PRO A 306 -16.93 -23.69 -13.82
CA PRO A 306 -16.19 -24.70 -14.55
C PRO A 306 -14.85 -25.00 -13.85
N ARG A 307 -14.67 -26.24 -13.37
CA ARG A 307 -13.45 -26.77 -12.72
C ARG A 307 -12.16 -26.58 -13.54
N TYR A 308 -12.27 -26.21 -14.81
CA TYR A 308 -11.17 -26.04 -15.75
C TYR A 308 -10.20 -24.93 -15.35
N SER A 309 -10.66 -23.77 -14.86
CA SER A 309 -9.77 -22.63 -14.60
C SER A 309 -8.75 -22.88 -13.47
N ILE A 310 -9.10 -23.69 -12.47
CA ILE A 310 -8.22 -23.99 -11.33
C ILE A 310 -7.19 -25.06 -11.72
N ILE A 311 -7.62 -26.13 -12.40
CA ILE A 311 -6.72 -27.17 -12.87
C ILE A 311 -5.70 -26.56 -13.83
N LEU A 312 -6.11 -25.64 -14.71
CA LEU A 312 -5.20 -25.00 -15.65
C LEU A 312 -4.21 -24.06 -14.97
N VAL A 313 -4.65 -23.24 -14.00
CA VAL A 313 -3.72 -22.38 -13.24
C VAL A 313 -2.75 -23.23 -12.40
N VAL A 314 -3.23 -24.30 -11.75
CA VAL A 314 -2.38 -25.21 -10.97
C VAL A 314 -1.40 -25.95 -11.89
N CYS A 315 -1.84 -26.42 -13.06
CA CYS A 315 -1.00 -27.04 -14.08
C CYS A 315 0.01 -26.05 -14.68
N VAL A 316 -0.32 -24.77 -14.87
CA VAL A 316 0.64 -23.76 -15.34
C VAL A 316 1.64 -23.40 -14.25
N VAL A 317 1.21 -23.32 -12.98
CA VAL A 317 2.08 -23.05 -11.83
C VAL A 317 3.03 -24.22 -11.54
N HIS A 318 2.58 -25.48 -11.69
CA HIS A 318 3.37 -26.68 -11.44
C HIS A 318 4.00 -27.28 -12.71
N GLY A 319 3.63 -26.79 -13.89
CA GLY A 319 4.00 -27.32 -15.21
C GLY A 319 5.29 -26.80 -15.79
N VAL A 320 6.12 -26.09 -15.01
CA VAL A 320 7.53 -25.85 -15.37
C VAL A 320 8.40 -27.11 -15.11
N VAL A 321 7.82 -28.20 -14.57
CA VAL A 321 8.55 -29.44 -14.26
C VAL A 321 8.25 -30.62 -15.22
N TYR A 322 7.27 -30.51 -16.14
CA TYR A 322 6.86 -31.66 -16.99
C TYR A 322 6.99 -31.46 -18.51
N TYR A 323 7.77 -30.50 -18.98
CA TYR A 323 8.22 -30.44 -20.39
C TYR A 323 9.69 -30.84 -20.49
N ASN A 324 10.01 -32.11 -20.18
CA ASN A 324 11.26 -32.76 -20.60
C ASN A 324 11.29 -34.29 -20.40
N GLN A 325 10.13 -34.95 -20.53
CA GLN A 325 10.07 -36.40 -20.70
C GLN A 325 8.88 -36.73 -21.61
N PHE A 326 9.06 -36.57 -22.92
CA PHE A 326 8.59 -37.47 -23.97
C PHE A 326 9.30 -37.13 -25.27
#